data_AF-A0A7T4MVU7-F1
#
_entry.id   AF-A0A7T4MVU7-F1
#
_cell.length_a   1.000
_cell.length_b   1.000
_cell.length_c   1.000
_cell.angle_alpha   90.00
_cell.angle_beta   90.00
_cell.angle_gamma   90.00
#
_symmetry.space_group_name_H-M   'P 1'
#
loop_
_entity.id
_entity.type
_entity.pdbx_description
1 polymer ?
#
loop_
_entity_poly.entity_id
_entity_poly.type
_entity_poly.pdbx_seq_one_letter_code
_entity_poly.pdbx_strand_id
1 'polypeptide(L)'
;MLLPDRRQTRPWHRVCAVLGGLLVIGMYIAIVLARPVDGTQGLAAGASGWIWAGYVLAALLLLAGTLPGLPAAVLVLIPVALVLNILLGQFVGSTLVPFYLDSVGTVLVGLLAGRRAGAATGVLSSLVWSLFNPTLLPFASVAGMIGLLAGVAGRWGAVRRLWSAPVMGLLTGIISGMLSAPIAAFVYGGTTGATTGAIVSAFTAYGDSLLSAVTKQALISDPADKAITFLAAALLLRALPPRVLRRYPLGRGPGAPRRTRTGDR
;
A
#
# COMPACT_ATOMS: atom_id res chain seq x y z
N MET A 1 42.54 -8.39 -4.98
CA MET A 1 42.03 -7.53 -3.89
C MET A 1 40.51 -7.63 -3.87
N LEU A 2 39.98 -8.56 -3.06
CA LEU A 2 38.55 -8.90 -2.98
C LEU A 2 37.88 -7.95 -1.99
N LEU A 3 37.02 -7.05 -2.46
CA LEU A 3 36.11 -6.31 -1.60
C LEU A 3 35.09 -7.27 -0.98
N PRO A 4 34.82 -7.21 0.33
CA PRO A 4 33.86 -8.08 0.98
C PRO A 4 32.43 -7.72 0.55
N ASP A 5 31.90 -8.43 -0.45
CA ASP A 5 30.50 -8.32 -0.88
C ASP A 5 29.58 -9.13 0.03
N ARG A 6 29.44 -8.65 1.27
CA ARG A 6 28.33 -9.02 2.14
C ARG A 6 27.47 -7.78 2.28
N ARG A 7 26.38 -7.71 1.51
CA ARG A 7 25.20 -6.90 1.87
C ARG A 7 24.57 -7.46 3.16
N GLN A 8 25.32 -7.49 4.25
CA GLN A 8 24.81 -7.74 5.59
C GLN A 8 23.98 -6.52 5.95
N THR A 9 22.65 -6.67 5.89
CA THR A 9 21.77 -5.67 6.50
C THR A 9 22.13 -5.61 7.97
N ARG A 10 22.75 -4.52 8.40
CA ARG A 10 23.08 -4.30 9.81
C ARG A 10 21.82 -4.51 10.66
N PRO A 11 21.92 -5.06 11.88
CA PRO A 11 20.77 -5.33 12.73
C PRO A 11 19.88 -4.09 12.90
N TRP A 12 20.49 -2.90 12.92
CA TRP A 12 19.82 -1.61 12.93
C TRP A 12 18.75 -1.42 11.84
N HIS A 13 18.98 -1.86 10.59
CA HIS A 13 17.97 -1.69 9.52
C HIS A 13 16.71 -2.51 9.79
N ARG A 14 16.84 -3.67 10.44
CA ARG A 14 15.68 -4.47 10.85
C ARG A 14 14.92 -3.75 11.97
N VAL A 15 15.64 -3.18 12.92
CA VAL A 15 15.06 -2.38 14.01
C VAL A 15 14.29 -1.19 13.44
N CYS A 16 14.88 -0.38 12.56
CA CYS A 16 14.18 0.74 11.92
C CYS A 16 12.92 0.31 11.18
N ALA A 17 12.96 -0.79 10.43
CA ALA A 17 11.79 -1.29 9.71
C ALA A 17 10.67 -1.76 10.66
N VAL A 18 11.02 -2.39 11.79
CA VAL A 18 10.05 -2.81 12.81
C VAL A 18 9.45 -1.59 13.51
N LEU A 19 10.29 -0.64 13.96
CA LEU A 19 9.83 0.59 14.60
C LEU A 19 8.93 1.41 13.67
N GLY A 20 9.31 1.56 12.40
CA GLY A 20 8.48 2.23 11.40
C GLY A 20 7.13 1.53 11.21
N GLY A 21 7.12 0.20 11.10
CA GLY A 21 5.88 -0.57 10.99
C GLY A 21 4.99 -0.47 12.24
N LEU A 22 5.57 -0.53 13.44
CA LEU A 22 4.85 -0.33 14.70
C LEU A 22 4.29 1.07 14.80
N LEU A 23 5.04 2.08 14.35
CA LEU A 23 4.56 3.47 14.34
C LEU A 23 3.38 3.64 13.36
N VAL A 24 3.42 3.05 12.16
CA VAL A 24 2.26 3.03 11.25
C VAL A 24 1.03 2.44 11.94
N ILE A 25 1.17 1.30 12.61
CA ILE A 25 0.06 0.65 13.34
C ILE A 25 -0.42 1.55 14.49
N GLY A 26 0.50 2.15 15.24
CA GLY A 26 0.18 3.10 16.31
C GLY A 26 -0.59 4.32 15.79
N MET A 27 -0.19 4.87 14.65
CA MET A 27 -0.89 5.98 13.99
C MET A 27 -2.30 5.59 13.56
N TYR A 28 -2.47 4.41 12.96
CA TYR A 28 -3.80 3.88 12.63
C TYR A 28 -4.70 3.81 13.87
N ILE A 29 -4.22 3.17 14.95
CA ILE A 29 -4.99 3.01 16.18
C ILE A 29 -5.32 4.38 16.78
N ALA A 30 -4.35 5.28 16.87
CA ALA A 30 -4.55 6.62 17.41
C ALA A 30 -5.63 7.41 16.65
N ILE A 31 -5.61 7.36 15.31
CA ILE A 31 -6.61 8.05 14.47
C ILE A 31 -8.01 7.45 14.68
N VAL A 32 -8.12 6.12 14.68
CA VAL A 32 -9.40 5.43 14.87
C VAL A 32 -9.99 5.68 16.25
N LEU A 33 -9.14 5.75 17.29
CA LEU A 33 -9.58 6.03 18.66
C LEU A 33 -9.90 7.51 18.90
N ALA A 34 -9.24 8.43 18.19
CA ALA A 34 -9.46 9.86 18.35
C ALA A 34 -10.83 10.34 17.86
N ARG A 35 -11.52 9.57 17.00
CA ARG A 35 -12.87 9.83 16.47
C ARG A 35 -13.17 11.33 16.21
N PRO A 36 -12.41 12.00 15.33
CA PRO A 36 -12.47 13.45 15.17
C PRO A 36 -13.82 13.99 14.66
N VAL A 37 -14.76 13.14 14.26
CA VAL A 37 -16.10 13.53 13.78
C VAL A 37 -17.02 14.04 14.90
N ASP A 38 -16.73 13.75 16.18
CA ASP A 38 -17.62 14.14 17.31
C ASP A 38 -17.47 15.60 17.80
N GLY A 39 -16.77 16.48 17.07
CA GLY A 39 -16.61 17.88 17.50
C GLY A 39 -16.22 18.85 16.40
N THR A 40 -17.19 19.33 15.62
CA THR A 40 -17.19 20.59 14.81
C THR A 40 -15.90 21.03 14.09
N GLN A 41 -14.99 20.10 13.82
CA GLN A 41 -13.77 20.28 13.05
C GLN A 41 -13.47 18.94 12.38
N GLY A 42 -14.26 18.61 11.35
CA GLY A 42 -13.72 17.74 10.30
C GLY A 42 -12.34 18.29 9.91
N LEU A 43 -11.40 17.42 9.54
CA LEU A 43 -9.97 17.70 9.27
C LEU A 43 -9.65 18.87 8.30
N ALA A 44 -10.67 19.61 7.85
CA ALA A 44 -10.64 20.88 7.13
C ALA A 44 -9.95 22.05 7.89
N ALA A 45 -9.77 21.97 9.22
CA ALA A 45 -8.94 22.92 9.97
C ALA A 45 -7.54 22.34 10.28
N GLY A 46 -6.87 21.82 9.25
CA GLY A 46 -5.55 21.21 9.36
C GLY A 46 -5.61 19.77 9.87
N ALA A 47 -5.45 18.79 8.98
CA ALA A 47 -5.17 17.41 9.36
C ALA A 47 -4.02 17.43 10.36
N SER A 48 -4.37 17.24 11.63
CA SER A 48 -3.64 17.68 12.81
C SER A 48 -2.15 17.38 12.68
N GLY A 49 -1.27 18.37 12.84
CA GLY A 49 0.16 18.25 12.50
C GLY A 49 0.86 17.01 13.09
N TRP A 50 0.32 16.44 14.16
CA TRP A 50 0.77 15.15 14.71
C TRP A 50 0.53 13.95 13.78
N ILE A 51 -0.56 13.90 12.99
CA ILE A 51 -0.83 12.85 11.99
C ILE A 51 0.25 12.89 10.91
N TRP A 52 0.49 14.08 10.37
CA TRP A 52 1.55 14.30 9.38
C TRP A 52 2.93 13.95 9.95
N ALA A 53 3.29 14.51 11.11
CA ALA A 53 4.57 14.24 11.75
C ALA A 53 4.78 12.75 12.05
N GLY A 54 3.73 12.08 12.54
CA GLY A 54 3.75 10.65 12.84
C GLY A 54 3.97 9.79 11.60
N TYR A 55 3.24 10.05 10.52
CA TYR A 55 3.45 9.29 9.28
C TYR A 55 4.75 9.63 8.57
N VAL A 56 5.22 10.88 8.59
CA VAL A 56 6.54 11.25 8.07
C VAL A 56 7.63 10.51 8.83
N LEU A 57 7.58 10.50 10.16
CA LEU A 57 8.53 9.74 10.98
C LEU A 57 8.47 8.24 10.68
N ALA A 58 7.26 7.69 10.53
CA ALA A 58 7.07 6.29 10.17
C ALA A 58 7.67 5.96 8.79
N ALA A 59 7.44 6.83 7.80
CA ALA A 59 8.02 6.70 6.46
C ALA A 59 9.54 6.77 6.50
N LEU A 60 10.13 7.73 7.23
CA LEU A 60 11.59 7.85 7.38
C LEU A 60 12.19 6.60 8.03
N LEU A 61 11.57 6.06 9.08
CA LEU A 61 12.01 4.81 9.72
C LEU A 61 11.89 3.60 8.78
N LEU A 62 10.79 3.49 8.04
CA LEU A 62 10.62 2.44 7.03
C LEU A 62 11.66 2.56 5.91
N LEU A 63 11.93 3.76 5.42
CA LEU A 63 12.95 4.04 4.41
C LEU A 63 14.35 3.72 4.92
N ALA A 64 14.72 4.17 6.12
CA ALA A 64 15.99 3.84 6.76
C ALA A 64 16.19 2.32 6.93
N GLY A 65 15.11 1.59 7.24
CA GLY A 65 15.13 0.14 7.35
C GLY A 65 15.09 -0.64 6.03
N THR A 66 14.74 0.02 4.91
CA THR A 66 14.55 -0.61 3.60
C THR A 66 15.62 -0.25 2.59
N LEU A 67 15.85 1.04 2.34
CA LEU A 67 16.67 1.56 1.25
C LEU A 67 18.08 0.95 1.20
N PRO A 68 18.83 0.80 2.32
CA PRO A 68 20.19 0.28 2.25
C PRO A 68 20.30 -1.16 1.74
N GLY A 69 19.20 -1.93 1.78
CA GLY A 69 19.15 -3.31 1.29
C GLY A 69 18.70 -3.43 -0.17
N LEU A 70 18.21 -2.35 -0.79
CA LEU A 70 17.56 -2.40 -2.10
C LEU A 70 18.55 -2.22 -3.26
N PRO A 71 18.30 -2.86 -4.41
CA PRO A 71 19.04 -2.55 -5.63
C PRO A 71 18.60 -1.19 -6.20
N ALA A 72 19.49 -0.53 -6.94
CA ALA A 72 19.22 0.78 -7.55
C ALA A 72 17.94 0.80 -8.41
N ALA A 73 17.64 -0.32 -9.09
CA ALA A 73 16.41 -0.46 -9.88
C ALA A 73 15.12 -0.30 -9.05
N VAL A 74 15.14 -0.69 -7.77
CA VAL A 74 13.99 -0.49 -6.87
C VAL A 74 13.93 0.96 -6.39
N LEU A 75 15.07 1.59 -6.11
CA LEU A 75 15.11 3.00 -5.71
C LEU A 75 14.47 3.91 -6.77
N VAL A 76 14.73 3.62 -8.05
CA VAL A 76 14.11 4.32 -9.19
C VAL A 76 12.63 3.96 -9.36
N LEU A 77 12.24 2.72 -9.04
CA LEU A 77 10.85 2.28 -9.18
C LEU A 77 9.92 2.95 -8.16
N ILE A 78 10.40 3.29 -6.97
CA ILE A 78 9.56 3.89 -5.91
C ILE A 78 8.92 5.21 -6.39
N PRO A 79 9.66 6.23 -6.86
CA PRO A 79 9.05 7.45 -7.39
C PRO A 79 8.10 7.21 -8.56
N VAL A 80 8.44 6.30 -9.47
CA VAL A 80 7.57 5.94 -10.61
C VAL A 80 6.25 5.32 -10.12
N ALA A 81 6.33 4.44 -9.12
CA ALA A 81 5.16 3.82 -8.49
C ALA A 81 4.25 4.87 -7.82
N LEU A 82 4.85 5.86 -7.15
CA LEU A 82 4.12 6.98 -6.54
C LEU A 82 3.35 7.78 -7.59
N VAL A 83 4.02 8.17 -8.67
CA VAL A 83 3.38 8.92 -9.76
C VAL A 83 2.25 8.09 -10.39
N LEU A 84 2.48 6.81 -10.65
CA LEU A 84 1.46 5.91 -11.20
C LEU A 84 0.22 5.84 -10.29
N ASN A 85 0.41 5.66 -8.99
CA ASN A 85 -0.67 5.61 -8.01
C ASN A 85 -1.49 6.90 -8.01
N ILE A 86 -0.82 8.05 -7.98
CA ILE A 86 -1.48 9.36 -7.95
C ILE A 86 -2.25 9.58 -9.26
N LEU A 87 -1.66 9.29 -10.42
CA LEU A 87 -2.34 9.49 -11.71
C LEU A 87 -3.56 8.59 -11.87
N LEU A 88 -3.44 7.29 -11.55
CA LEU A 88 -4.56 6.36 -11.63
C LEU A 88 -5.64 6.70 -10.60
N GLY A 89 -5.24 6.99 -9.36
CA GLY A 89 -6.15 7.37 -8.30
C GLY A 89 -6.93 8.65 -8.60
N GLN A 90 -6.27 9.67 -9.15
CA GLN A 90 -6.93 10.91 -9.58
C GLN A 90 -7.84 10.69 -10.79
N PHE A 91 -7.42 9.85 -11.75
CA PHE A 91 -8.25 9.52 -12.88
C PHE A 91 -9.53 8.81 -12.43
N VAL A 92 -9.42 7.74 -11.64
CA VAL A 92 -10.60 7.00 -11.17
C VAL A 92 -11.46 7.83 -10.22
N GLY A 93 -10.84 8.62 -9.33
CA GLY A 93 -11.55 9.53 -8.43
C GLY A 93 -12.34 10.63 -9.13
N SER A 94 -12.02 10.95 -10.39
CA SER A 94 -12.82 11.86 -11.23
C SER A 94 -13.90 11.14 -12.06
N THR A 95 -13.95 9.80 -12.01
CA THR A 95 -15.01 8.99 -12.63
C THR A 95 -16.08 8.56 -11.62
N LEU A 96 -17.23 8.09 -12.10
CA LEU A 96 -18.33 7.56 -11.28
C LEU A 96 -18.18 6.07 -10.94
N VAL A 97 -16.99 5.50 -11.11
CA VAL A 97 -16.75 4.08 -10.87
C VAL A 97 -16.39 3.86 -9.39
N PRO A 98 -16.95 2.84 -8.70
CA PRO A 98 -16.68 2.59 -7.27
C PRO A 98 -15.35 1.84 -7.03
N PHE A 99 -14.28 2.24 -7.71
CA PHE A 99 -12.93 1.71 -7.53
C PHE A 99 -11.94 2.85 -7.22
N TYR A 100 -10.69 2.51 -6.88
CA TYR A 100 -9.65 3.49 -6.55
C TYR A 100 -8.44 3.39 -7.49
N LEU A 101 -7.94 2.18 -7.75
CA LEU A 101 -6.72 1.88 -8.54
C LEU A 101 -5.47 2.67 -8.13
N ASP A 102 -5.46 3.19 -6.91
CA ASP A 102 -4.41 4.03 -6.32
C ASP A 102 -3.21 3.26 -5.77
N SER A 103 -3.19 1.95 -5.96
CA SER A 103 -2.25 1.05 -5.31
C SER A 103 -1.46 0.20 -6.30
N VAL A 104 -1.62 0.41 -7.62
CA VAL A 104 -0.95 -0.42 -8.65
C VAL A 104 0.57 -0.36 -8.51
N GLY A 105 1.14 0.83 -8.38
CA GLY A 105 2.57 1.04 -8.14
C GLY A 105 3.04 0.44 -6.81
N THR A 106 2.25 0.61 -5.74
CA THR A 106 2.53 0.03 -4.42
C THR A 106 2.61 -1.50 -4.50
N VAL A 107 1.65 -2.11 -5.20
CA VAL A 107 1.61 -3.56 -5.42
C VAL A 107 2.78 -4.01 -6.30
N LEU A 108 3.13 -3.28 -7.36
CA LEU A 108 4.30 -3.57 -8.19
C LEU A 108 5.60 -3.61 -7.37
N VAL A 109 5.84 -2.59 -6.55
CA VAL A 109 7.03 -2.55 -5.67
C VAL A 109 6.99 -3.69 -4.65
N GLY A 110 5.83 -3.96 -4.04
CA GLY A 110 5.66 -5.10 -3.13
C GLY A 110 6.02 -6.42 -3.81
N LEU A 111 5.41 -6.71 -4.97
CA LEU A 111 5.63 -7.94 -5.73
C LEU A 111 7.09 -8.13 -6.16
N LEU A 112 7.81 -7.05 -6.50
CA LEU A 112 9.19 -7.09 -7.01
C LEU A 112 10.28 -6.98 -5.94
N ALA A 113 10.06 -6.19 -4.89
CA ALA A 113 11.06 -5.83 -3.89
C ALA A 113 10.74 -6.35 -2.47
N GLY A 114 9.54 -6.90 -2.28
CA GLY A 114 9.11 -7.57 -1.05
C GLY A 114 8.44 -6.65 -0.03
N ARG A 115 8.09 -7.26 1.11
CA ARG A 115 7.25 -6.68 2.18
C ARG A 115 7.59 -5.25 2.56
N ARG A 116 8.85 -5.03 2.94
CA ARG A 116 9.26 -3.77 3.57
C ARG A 116 9.28 -2.65 2.53
N ALA A 117 9.74 -2.94 1.31
CA ALA A 117 9.72 -1.98 0.21
C ALA A 117 8.28 -1.61 -0.17
N GLY A 118 7.39 -2.60 -0.34
CA GLY A 118 5.98 -2.34 -0.63
C GLY A 118 5.31 -1.50 0.46
N ALA A 119 5.52 -1.83 1.74
CA ALA A 119 4.98 -1.05 2.85
C ALA A 119 5.47 0.40 2.86
N ALA A 120 6.78 0.61 2.68
CA ALA A 120 7.36 1.94 2.59
C ALA A 120 6.78 2.73 1.40
N THR A 121 6.63 2.09 0.23
CA THR A 121 6.02 2.72 -0.95
C THR A 121 4.57 3.11 -0.70
N GLY A 122 3.78 2.25 -0.06
CA GLY A 122 2.38 2.55 0.25
C GLY A 122 2.23 3.76 1.16
N VAL A 123 2.95 3.77 2.28
CA VAL A 123 2.93 4.90 3.24
C VAL A 123 3.41 6.18 2.56
N LEU A 124 4.52 6.11 1.81
CA LEU A 124 5.06 7.27 1.11
C LEU A 124 4.12 7.79 0.01
N SER A 125 3.43 6.90 -0.68
CA SER A 125 2.45 7.27 -1.72
C SER A 125 1.28 8.06 -1.14
N SER A 126 0.70 7.60 -0.04
CA SER A 126 -0.38 8.35 0.62
C SER A 126 0.10 9.68 1.20
N LEU A 127 1.30 9.72 1.78
CA LEU A 127 1.90 10.97 2.30
C LEU A 127 2.13 11.99 1.19
N VAL A 128 2.74 11.58 0.07
CA VAL A 128 3.00 12.52 -1.03
C VAL A 128 1.69 12.99 -1.64
N TRP A 129 0.73 12.09 -1.84
CA TRP A 129 -0.56 12.46 -2.40
C TRP A 129 -1.37 13.36 -1.45
N SER A 130 -1.24 13.17 -0.14
CA SER A 130 -1.98 13.99 0.84
C SER A 130 -1.55 15.45 0.91
N LEU A 131 -0.41 15.81 0.31
CA LEU A 131 -0.04 17.23 0.12
C LEU A 131 -1.03 17.97 -0.78
N PHE A 132 -1.68 17.25 -1.70
CA PHE A 132 -2.65 17.79 -2.65
C PHE A 132 -4.09 17.36 -2.30
N ASN A 133 -4.24 16.24 -1.59
CA ASN A 133 -5.53 15.74 -1.14
C ASN A 133 -5.45 15.23 0.31
N PRO A 134 -5.62 16.11 1.32
CA PRO A 134 -5.45 15.78 2.74
C PRO A 134 -6.34 14.63 3.25
N THR A 135 -7.44 14.32 2.55
CA THR A 135 -8.35 13.22 2.89
C THR A 135 -7.69 11.83 2.84
N LEU A 136 -6.54 11.73 2.18
CA LEU A 136 -5.82 10.46 1.99
C LEU A 136 -4.83 10.15 3.12
N LEU A 137 -4.48 11.15 3.93
CA LEU A 137 -3.44 11.02 4.94
C LEU A 137 -3.75 9.90 5.97
N PRO A 138 -4.98 9.80 6.53
CA PRO A 138 -5.31 8.71 7.46
C PRO A 138 -5.18 7.31 6.85
N PHE A 139 -5.35 7.19 5.53
CA PHE A 139 -5.25 5.92 4.80
C PHE A 139 -3.81 5.47 4.53
N ALA A 140 -2.78 6.25 4.91
CA ALA A 140 -1.38 5.86 4.75
C ALA A 140 -1.06 4.50 5.41
N SER A 141 -1.70 4.20 6.53
CA SER A 141 -1.59 2.88 7.17
C SER A 141 -2.15 1.74 6.33
N VAL A 142 -3.30 1.98 5.70
CA VAL A 142 -3.96 1.01 4.81
C VAL A 142 -3.09 0.79 3.56
N ALA A 143 -2.58 1.85 2.95
CA ALA A 143 -1.66 1.77 1.81
C ALA A 143 -0.37 1.00 2.16
N GLY A 144 0.20 1.25 3.33
CA GLY A 144 1.33 0.49 3.86
C GLY A 144 1.01 -1.00 4.02
N MET A 145 -0.17 -1.33 4.55
CA MET A 145 -0.63 -2.72 4.67
C MET A 145 -0.79 -3.39 3.30
N ILE A 146 -1.40 -2.72 2.33
CA ILE A 146 -1.54 -3.22 0.95
C ILE A 146 -0.17 -3.55 0.35
N GLY A 147 0.80 -2.65 0.49
CA GLY A 147 2.17 -2.90 0.01
C GLY A 147 2.89 -4.03 0.75
N LEU A 148 2.67 -4.16 2.05
CA LEU A 148 3.19 -5.29 2.84
C LEU A 148 2.63 -6.61 2.34
N LEU A 149 1.30 -6.69 2.13
CA LEU A 149 0.59 -7.88 1.66
C LEU A 149 0.97 -8.22 0.21
N ALA A 150 1.13 -7.24 -0.67
CA ALA A 150 1.70 -7.44 -2.01
C ALA A 150 3.10 -8.06 -1.94
N GLY A 151 3.93 -7.60 -1.01
CA GLY A 151 5.24 -8.20 -0.77
C GLY A 151 5.22 -9.59 -0.14
N VAL A 152 4.13 -10.01 0.51
CA VAL A 152 3.91 -11.41 0.90
C VAL A 152 3.50 -12.21 -0.33
N ALA A 153 2.54 -11.71 -1.11
CA ALA A 153 2.05 -12.33 -2.33
C ALA A 153 3.17 -12.58 -3.36
N GLY A 154 4.11 -11.64 -3.52
CA GLY A 154 5.28 -11.81 -4.39
C GLY A 154 6.15 -12.99 -3.98
N ARG A 155 6.36 -13.21 -2.68
CA ARG A 155 7.12 -14.37 -2.17
C ARG A 155 6.38 -15.70 -2.35
N TRP A 156 5.06 -15.68 -2.28
CA TRP A 156 4.22 -16.86 -2.59
C TRP A 156 4.07 -17.10 -4.09
N GLY A 157 4.62 -16.22 -4.94
CA GLY A 157 4.58 -16.38 -6.38
C GLY A 157 3.21 -16.03 -6.98
N ALA A 158 2.53 -15.01 -6.45
CA ALA A 158 1.21 -14.57 -6.94
C ALA A 158 1.16 -14.22 -8.43
N VAL A 159 2.30 -13.95 -9.07
CA VAL A 159 2.41 -13.66 -10.51
C VAL A 159 2.66 -14.90 -11.38
N ARG A 160 2.88 -16.08 -10.77
CA ARG A 160 3.14 -17.34 -11.49
C ARG A 160 1.95 -17.75 -12.34
N ARG A 161 0.74 -17.67 -11.78
CA ARG A 161 -0.52 -17.92 -12.49
C ARG A 161 -1.28 -16.61 -12.59
N LEU A 162 -1.93 -16.33 -13.73
CA LEU A 162 -2.61 -15.04 -13.89
C LEU A 162 -3.76 -14.90 -12.89
N TRP A 163 -4.45 -16.01 -12.59
CA TRP A 163 -5.55 -16.04 -11.61
C TRP A 163 -5.09 -15.93 -10.15
N SER A 164 -3.83 -16.26 -9.81
CA SER A 164 -3.37 -16.14 -8.42
C SER A 164 -3.21 -14.68 -7.99
N ALA A 165 -2.98 -13.77 -8.93
CA ALA A 165 -2.88 -12.34 -8.65
C ALA A 165 -4.21 -11.74 -8.14
N PRO A 166 -5.35 -11.84 -8.86
CA PRO A 166 -6.62 -11.32 -8.38
C PRO A 166 -7.10 -12.02 -7.11
N VAL A 167 -6.80 -13.31 -6.88
CA VAL A 167 -7.11 -13.98 -5.61
C VAL A 167 -6.36 -13.35 -4.44
N MET A 168 -5.05 -13.10 -4.59
CA MET A 168 -4.28 -12.38 -3.58
C MET A 168 -4.74 -10.93 -3.41
N GLY A 169 -5.22 -10.32 -4.50
CA GLY A 169 -5.87 -9.01 -4.49
C GLY A 169 -7.15 -9.01 -3.66
N LEU A 170 -8.06 -9.96 -3.85
CA LEU A 170 -9.29 -10.10 -3.08
C LEU A 170 -8.99 -10.22 -1.57
N LEU A 171 -8.05 -11.09 -1.20
CA LEU A 171 -7.64 -11.25 0.21
C LEU A 171 -7.06 -9.95 0.78
N THR A 172 -6.24 -9.25 -0.02
CA THR A 172 -5.68 -7.96 0.35
C THR A 172 -6.76 -6.90 0.51
N GLY A 173 -7.77 -6.89 -0.35
CA GLY A 173 -8.87 -5.94 -0.33
C GLY A 173 -9.89 -6.20 0.78
N ILE A 174 -10.08 -7.44 1.22
CA ILE A 174 -10.86 -7.72 2.44
C ILE A 174 -10.16 -7.09 3.65
N ILE A 175 -8.84 -7.32 3.78
CA ILE A 175 -8.06 -6.75 4.87
C ILE A 175 -8.04 -5.22 4.78
N SER A 176 -7.82 -4.65 3.59
CA SER A 176 -7.83 -3.19 3.43
C SER A 176 -9.19 -2.61 3.73
N GLY A 177 -10.29 -3.22 3.25
CA GLY A 177 -11.66 -2.75 3.51
C GLY A 177 -12.00 -2.72 5.00
N MET A 178 -11.59 -3.76 5.74
CA MET A 178 -11.76 -3.79 7.21
C MET A 178 -10.96 -2.71 7.94
N LEU A 179 -9.79 -2.32 7.40
CA LEU A 179 -8.97 -1.23 7.97
C LEU A 179 -9.46 0.16 7.50
N SER A 180 -10.00 0.26 6.28
CA SER A 180 -10.53 1.49 5.70
C SER A 180 -11.84 1.90 6.36
N ALA A 181 -12.70 0.95 6.72
CA ALA A 181 -14.05 1.24 7.22
C ALA A 181 -14.07 2.08 8.52
N PRO A 182 -13.28 1.78 9.57
CA PRO A 182 -13.22 2.62 10.77
C PRO A 182 -12.69 4.03 10.48
N ILE A 183 -11.73 4.17 9.57
CA ILE A 183 -11.23 5.49 9.14
C ILE A 183 -12.38 6.25 8.46
N ALA A 184 -13.04 5.64 7.48
CA ALA A 184 -14.13 6.27 6.76
C ALA A 184 -15.31 6.66 7.68
N ALA A 185 -15.67 5.82 8.65
CA ALA A 185 -16.75 6.12 9.59
C ALA A 185 -16.36 7.18 10.62
N PHE A 186 -15.24 7.02 11.33
CA PHE A 186 -14.90 7.85 12.49
C PHE A 186 -14.11 9.12 12.16
N VAL A 187 -13.50 9.18 10.98
CA VAL A 187 -12.71 10.34 10.54
C VAL A 187 -13.49 11.20 9.55
N TYR A 188 -14.34 10.58 8.74
CA TYR A 188 -15.01 11.23 7.62
C TYR A 188 -16.54 11.11 7.65
N GLY A 189 -17.13 10.48 8.67
CA GLY A 189 -18.59 10.36 8.76
C GLY A 189 -19.23 9.56 7.62
N GLY A 190 -18.44 8.74 6.90
CA GLY A 190 -18.90 7.95 5.76
C GLY A 190 -18.87 8.64 4.39
N THR A 191 -18.36 9.87 4.28
CA THR A 191 -18.36 10.66 3.03
C THR A 191 -16.98 10.75 2.38
N THR A 192 -16.18 9.68 2.41
CA THR A 192 -14.78 9.68 1.96
C THR A 192 -14.59 9.84 0.44
N GLY A 193 -15.60 9.53 -0.37
CA GLY A 193 -15.59 9.71 -1.82
C GLY A 193 -16.99 9.95 -2.35
N ALA A 194 -17.12 10.57 -3.52
CA ALA A 194 -18.43 10.90 -4.09
C ALA A 194 -19.29 9.64 -4.35
N THR A 195 -18.74 8.67 -5.07
CA THR A 195 -19.44 7.41 -5.41
C THR A 195 -19.61 6.50 -4.19
N THR A 196 -18.56 6.33 -3.39
CA THR A 196 -18.58 5.45 -2.22
C THR A 196 -19.47 6.02 -1.10
N GLY A 197 -19.42 7.33 -0.89
CA GLY A 197 -20.31 8.04 0.04
C GLY A 197 -21.78 7.98 -0.39
N ALA A 198 -22.08 7.97 -1.69
CA ALA A 198 -23.44 7.75 -2.18
C ALA A 198 -23.96 6.34 -1.83
N ILE A 199 -23.12 5.31 -1.97
CA ILE A 199 -23.47 3.93 -1.56
C ILE A 199 -23.69 3.86 -0.05
N VAL A 200 -22.83 4.49 0.75
CA VAL A 200 -23.00 4.57 2.21
C VAL A 200 -24.31 5.27 2.56
N SER A 201 -24.61 6.41 1.92
CA SER A 201 -25.83 7.17 2.12
C SER A 201 -27.09 6.37 1.76
N ALA A 202 -27.01 5.54 0.71
CA ALA A 202 -28.09 4.64 0.36
C ALA A 202 -28.32 3.60 1.46
N PHE A 203 -27.26 2.94 1.95
CA PHE A 203 -27.40 1.96 3.04
C PHE A 203 -27.91 2.58 4.34
N THR A 204 -27.45 3.77 4.71
CA THR A 204 -27.97 4.47 5.90
C THR A 204 -29.43 4.89 5.71
N ALA A 205 -29.85 5.30 4.52
CA ALA A 205 -31.25 5.57 4.20
C ALA A 205 -32.14 4.31 4.31
N TYR A 206 -31.60 3.12 4.06
CA TYR A 206 -32.27 1.84 4.29
C TYR A 206 -32.23 1.36 5.77
N GLY A 207 -31.69 2.18 6.68
CA GLY A 207 -31.71 1.91 8.12
C GLY A 207 -30.45 1.27 8.69
N ASP A 208 -29.37 1.11 7.91
CA ASP A 208 -28.08 0.69 8.47
C ASP A 208 -27.48 1.76 9.37
N SER A 209 -26.83 1.33 10.46
CA SER A 209 -25.92 2.22 11.20
C SER A 209 -24.78 2.68 10.30
N LEU A 210 -24.22 3.86 10.55
CA LEU A 210 -23.13 4.41 9.74
C LEU A 210 -21.96 3.44 9.61
N LEU A 211 -21.55 2.80 10.70
CA LEU A 211 -20.45 1.83 10.69
C LEU A 211 -20.79 0.59 9.86
N SER A 212 -22.04 0.09 9.92
CA SER A 212 -22.51 -1.03 9.10
C SER A 212 -22.49 -0.65 7.61
N ALA A 213 -23.07 0.50 7.26
CA ALA A 213 -23.13 1.00 5.89
C ALA A 213 -21.73 1.17 5.26
N VAL A 214 -20.82 1.82 5.98
CA VAL A 214 -19.43 2.02 5.56
C VAL A 214 -18.69 0.69 5.43
N THR A 215 -18.88 -0.24 6.37
CA THR A 215 -18.24 -1.55 6.31
C THR A 215 -18.73 -2.37 5.12
N LYS A 216 -20.04 -2.39 4.86
CA LYS A 216 -20.62 -3.06 3.68
C LYS A 216 -20.07 -2.46 2.39
N GLN A 217 -20.05 -1.14 2.28
CA GLN A 217 -19.51 -0.47 1.09
C GLN A 217 -18.02 -0.81 0.88
N ALA A 218 -17.21 -0.73 1.94
CA ALA A 218 -15.79 -1.04 1.88
C ALA A 218 -15.55 -2.51 1.49
N LEU A 219 -16.30 -3.46 2.06
CA LEU A 219 -16.19 -4.88 1.72
C LEU A 219 -16.69 -5.24 0.33
N ILE A 220 -17.47 -4.37 -0.32
CA ILE A 220 -17.84 -4.53 -1.73
C ILE A 220 -16.73 -3.95 -2.63
N SER A 221 -16.28 -2.74 -2.31
CA SER A 221 -15.44 -1.95 -3.21
C SER A 221 -13.96 -2.29 -3.10
N ASP A 222 -13.42 -2.44 -1.89
CA ASP A 222 -11.99 -2.70 -1.67
C ASP A 222 -11.53 -4.07 -2.20
N PRO A 223 -12.24 -5.20 -1.96
CA PRO A 223 -11.86 -6.49 -2.53
C PRO A 223 -11.81 -6.46 -4.07
N ALA A 224 -12.85 -5.89 -4.69
CA ALA A 224 -12.91 -5.77 -6.15
C ALA A 224 -11.78 -4.87 -6.69
N ASP A 225 -11.57 -3.71 -6.07
CA ASP A 225 -10.48 -2.80 -6.41
C ASP A 225 -9.10 -3.47 -6.32
N LYS A 226 -8.84 -4.19 -5.22
CA LYS A 226 -7.54 -4.86 -5.02
C LYS A 226 -7.38 -6.07 -5.91
N ALA A 227 -8.44 -6.78 -6.28
CA ALA A 227 -8.39 -7.82 -7.30
C ALA A 227 -7.93 -7.26 -8.65
N ILE A 228 -8.54 -6.15 -9.09
CA ILE A 228 -8.19 -5.46 -10.34
C ILE A 228 -6.76 -4.90 -10.25
N THR A 229 -6.41 -4.26 -9.14
CA THR A 229 -5.06 -3.69 -8.90
C THR A 229 -3.98 -4.75 -8.99
N PHE A 230 -4.16 -5.90 -8.34
CA PHE A 230 -3.19 -7.00 -8.40
C PHE A 230 -3.11 -7.63 -9.78
N LEU A 231 -4.25 -7.77 -10.47
CA LEU A 231 -4.28 -8.25 -11.85
C LEU A 231 -3.52 -7.30 -12.78
N ALA A 232 -3.78 -5.99 -12.70
CA ALA A 232 -3.11 -4.96 -13.48
C ALA A 232 -1.59 -4.99 -13.22
N ALA A 233 -1.17 -5.03 -11.95
CA ALA A 233 0.23 -5.16 -11.59
C ALA A 233 0.85 -6.44 -12.17
N ALA A 234 0.16 -7.59 -12.09
CA ALA A 234 0.67 -8.85 -12.65
C ALA A 234 0.79 -8.81 -14.18
N LEU A 235 -0.15 -8.18 -14.89
CA LEU A 235 -0.10 -7.98 -16.34
C LEU A 235 1.08 -7.08 -16.73
N LEU A 236 1.28 -5.97 -16.03
CA LEU A 236 2.42 -5.08 -16.22
C LEU A 236 3.75 -5.82 -16.03
N LEU A 237 3.84 -6.66 -14.98
CA LEU A 237 5.04 -7.48 -14.74
C LEU A 237 5.29 -8.51 -15.85
N ARG A 238 4.24 -9.08 -16.44
CA ARG A 238 4.36 -10.03 -17.56
C ARG A 238 4.73 -9.35 -18.87
N ALA A 239 4.36 -8.09 -19.06
CA ALA A 239 4.75 -7.30 -20.22
C ALA A 239 6.23 -6.88 -20.17
N LEU A 240 6.87 -6.89 -19.00
CA LEU A 240 8.26 -6.49 -18.86
C LEU A 240 9.23 -7.57 -19.39
N PRO A 241 10.28 -7.18 -20.15
CA PRO A 241 11.31 -8.11 -20.60
C PRO A 241 12.01 -8.81 -19.42
N PRO A 242 12.36 -10.10 -19.53
CA PRO A 242 13.03 -10.84 -18.46
C PRO A 242 14.31 -10.16 -17.95
N ARG A 243 15.04 -9.49 -18.84
CA ARG A 243 16.24 -8.69 -18.51
C ARG A 243 15.98 -7.57 -17.49
N VAL A 244 14.79 -6.95 -17.51
CA VAL A 244 14.39 -5.90 -16.55
C VAL A 244 14.04 -6.54 -15.21
N LEU A 245 13.22 -7.59 -15.22
CA LEU A 245 12.80 -8.32 -14.02
C LEU A 245 13.99 -8.89 -13.23
N ARG A 246 15.05 -9.33 -13.92
CA ARG A 246 16.29 -9.83 -13.30
C ARG A 246 17.01 -8.81 -12.40
N ARG A 247 16.68 -7.53 -12.49
CA ARG A 247 17.24 -6.45 -11.65
C ARG A 247 16.56 -6.34 -10.28
N TYR A 248 15.43 -7.01 -10.09
CA TYR A 248 14.61 -6.95 -8.89
C TYR A 248 14.77 -8.21 -8.02
N PRO A 249 14.70 -8.09 -6.68
CA PRO A 249 14.91 -9.23 -5.76
C PRO A 249 13.95 -10.41 -5.99
N LEU A 250 12.68 -10.15 -6.27
CA LEU A 250 11.63 -11.16 -6.50
C LEU A 250 11.25 -11.31 -7.98
N GLY A 251 11.94 -10.62 -8.90
CA GLY A 251 11.60 -10.64 -10.33
C GLY A 251 11.88 -11.97 -11.03
N ARG A 252 12.67 -12.86 -10.41
CA ARG A 252 12.70 -14.29 -10.74
C ARG A 252 11.86 -14.97 -9.67
N GLY A 253 10.68 -15.51 -10.02
CA GLY A 253 9.83 -16.20 -9.04
C GLY A 253 10.60 -17.27 -8.23
N PRO A 254 10.08 -17.71 -7.07
CA PRO A 254 10.81 -18.68 -6.25
C PRO A 254 11.10 -19.95 -7.09
N GLY A 255 12.35 -20.35 -7.27
CA GLY A 255 12.70 -21.55 -8.07
C GLY A 255 13.63 -21.31 -9.27
N ALA A 256 14.05 -20.08 -9.57
CA ALA A 256 15.20 -19.92 -10.45
C ALA A 256 16.45 -20.49 -9.75
N PRO A 257 17.19 -21.44 -10.35
CA PRO A 257 18.37 -22.01 -9.73
C PRO A 257 19.32 -20.87 -9.33
N ARG A 258 19.66 -20.80 -8.04
CA ARG A 258 20.85 -20.08 -7.61
C ARG A 258 21.98 -20.72 -8.40
N ARG A 259 22.61 -19.99 -9.33
CA ARG A 259 23.89 -20.44 -9.89
C ARG A 259 24.84 -20.57 -8.69
N THR A 260 24.97 -21.78 -8.16
CA THR A 260 26.19 -22.16 -7.45
C THR A 260 27.28 -21.96 -8.49
N ARG A 261 28.20 -21.05 -8.20
CA ARG A 261 29.40 -20.89 -9.00
C ARG A 261 30.28 -22.11 -8.69
N THR A 262 29.91 -23.25 -9.24
CA THR A 262 30.69 -24.49 -9.20
C THR A 262 31.66 -24.44 -10.36
N GLY A 263 32.95 -24.38 -10.03
CA GLY A 263 34.05 -24.79 -10.89
C GLY A 263 34.47 -23.76 -11.95
N ASP A 264 35.54 -23.03 -11.66
CA ASP A 264 36.73 -23.09 -12.51
C ASP A 264 37.90 -23.29 -11.55
N ARG A 265 38.49 -24.49 -11.62
CA ARG A 265 39.83 -24.80 -11.13
C ARG A 265 40.78 -24.57 -12.28
#